data_AF-A0AB40B2H0-F1
#
_entry.id   AF-A0AB40B2H0-F1
#
_cell.length_a   1.000
_cell.length_b   1.000
_cell.length_c   1.000
_cell.angle_alpha   90.00
_cell.angle_beta   90.00
_cell.angle_gamma   90.00
#
_symmetry.space_group_name_H-M   'P 1'
#
loop_
_entity.id
_entity.type
_entity.pdbx_description
1 polymer ?
#
loop_
_entity_poly.entity_id
_entity_poly.type
_entity_poly.pdbx_seq_one_letter_code
_entity_poly.pdbx_strand_id
1 'polypeptide(L)'
;MAKPSVSLAFVVILCFFCLSAVAKPHNRPISDNEVRAKKNACYSDIESGMWGWKCKSSMIEKENCALRCVSPVCYDLIYGGDPLEEGEKDYVRSQEFKYCLHKLSLGESLDGVKGAFA
;
A
#
# COMPACT_ATOMS: atom_id res chain seq x y z
N MET A 1 -31.41 -34.48 6.25
CA MET A 1 -31.11 -33.31 7.10
C MET A 1 -29.64 -33.40 7.51
N ALA A 2 -28.75 -32.72 6.80
CA ALA A 2 -27.31 -32.74 7.07
C ALA A 2 -26.99 -31.78 8.22
N LYS A 3 -26.38 -32.26 9.30
CA LYS A 3 -25.85 -31.39 10.37
C LYS A 3 -24.63 -30.66 9.81
N PRO A 4 -24.58 -29.31 9.82
CA PRO A 4 -23.36 -28.62 9.45
C PRO A 4 -22.24 -29.07 10.39
N SER A 5 -21.17 -29.60 9.81
CA SER A 5 -20.00 -30.06 10.55
C SER A 5 -19.42 -28.89 11.32
N VAL A 6 -19.32 -29.01 12.65
CA VAL A 6 -18.79 -27.99 13.56
C VAL A 6 -17.43 -27.46 13.09
N SER A 7 -16.63 -28.28 12.40
CA SER A 7 -15.37 -27.88 11.77
C SER A 7 -15.49 -26.78 10.71
N LEU A 8 -16.58 -26.75 9.94
CA LEU A 8 -16.78 -25.73 8.90
C LEU A 8 -17.07 -24.35 9.53
N ALA A 9 -17.81 -24.34 10.64
CA ALA A 9 -18.10 -23.11 11.38
C ALA A 9 -16.83 -22.51 12.00
N PHE A 10 -15.93 -23.34 12.56
CA PHE A 10 -14.66 -22.88 13.12
C PHE A 10 -13.73 -22.26 12.06
N VAL A 11 -13.68 -22.82 10.84
CA VAL A 11 -12.86 -22.28 9.74
C VAL A 11 -13.38 -20.91 9.28
N VAL A 12 -14.70 -20.74 9.16
CA VAL A 12 -15.30 -19.46 8.77
C VAL A 12 -15.05 -18.37 9.81
N ILE A 13 -15.13 -18.73 11.10
CA ILE A 13 -14.86 -17.81 12.21
C ILE A 13 -13.38 -17.37 12.21
N LEU A 14 -12.44 -18.28 11.99
CA LEU A 14 -11.01 -17.97 11.91
C LEU A 14 -10.67 -17.04 10.72
N CYS A 15 -11.29 -17.25 9.55
CA CYS A 15 -11.12 -16.35 8.41
C CYS A 15 -11.63 -14.92 8.69
N PHE A 16 -12.72 -14.78 9.46
CA PHE A 16 -13.24 -13.46 9.84
C PHE A 16 -12.29 -12.67 10.75
N PHE A 17 -11.58 -13.35 11.66
CA PHE A 17 -10.65 -12.67 12.59
C PHE A 17 -9.34 -12.21 11.93
N CYS A 18 -8.91 -12.83 10.82
CA CYS A 18 -7.72 -12.40 10.09
C CYS A 18 -7.93 -11.11 9.27
N LEU A 19 -9.16 -10.83 8.83
CA LEU A 19 -9.45 -9.66 7.99
C LEU A 19 -9.40 -8.32 8.76
N SER A 20 -9.52 -8.34 10.08
CA SER A 20 -9.72 -7.13 10.90
C SER A 20 -8.46 -6.58 11.57
N ALA A 21 -7.26 -6.90 11.08
CA ALA A 21 -6.02 -6.27 11.55
C ALA A 21 -5.91 -4.81 11.04
N VAL A 22 -6.82 -3.94 11.50
CA VAL A 22 -6.75 -2.50 11.27
C VAL A 22 -5.70 -1.96 12.24
N ALA A 23 -4.50 -1.67 11.71
CA ALA A 23 -3.47 -0.97 12.46
C ALA A 23 -4.03 0.38 12.93
N LYS A 24 -3.86 0.69 14.23
CA LYS A 24 -4.31 1.96 14.81
C LYS A 24 -3.70 3.13 14.04
N PRO A 25 -4.46 4.20 13.72
CA PRO A 25 -3.90 5.41 13.15
C PRO A 25 -2.84 5.94 14.12
N HIS A 26 -1.68 6.20 13.56
CA HIS A 26 -0.51 6.53 14.33
C HIS A 26 -0.28 8.02 14.24
N ASN A 27 -0.85 8.78 15.19
CA ASN A 27 -0.88 10.25 15.24
C ASN A 27 0.50 10.91 15.48
N ARG A 28 1.56 10.42 14.83
CA ARG A 28 2.86 11.07 14.75
C ARG A 28 3.34 10.97 13.30
N PRO A 29 4.14 11.94 12.84
CA PRO A 29 4.62 11.93 11.46
C PRO A 29 5.46 10.67 11.21
N ILE A 30 5.20 10.01 10.08
CA ILE A 30 6.01 8.89 9.61
C ILE A 30 7.40 9.38 9.21
N SER A 31 8.44 8.71 9.69
CA SER A 31 9.82 9.03 9.32
C SER A 31 10.21 8.45 7.96
N ASP A 32 11.18 9.05 7.28
CA ASP A 32 11.73 8.52 6.03
C ASP A 32 12.26 7.08 6.17
N ASN A 33 12.82 6.76 7.35
CA ASN A 33 13.30 5.42 7.65
C ASN A 33 12.16 4.41 7.75
N GLU A 34 11.02 4.80 8.35
CA GLU A 34 9.81 3.98 8.39
C GLU A 34 9.21 3.79 6.99
N VAL A 35 9.16 4.84 6.17
CA VAL A 35 8.72 4.74 4.76
C VAL A 35 9.60 3.77 3.99
N ARG A 36 10.93 3.89 4.12
CA ARG A 36 11.89 2.99 3.48
C ARG A 36 11.73 1.54 3.97
N ALA A 37 11.56 1.34 5.27
CA ALA A 37 11.35 0.01 5.86
C ALA A 37 10.06 -0.63 5.34
N LYS A 38 8.93 0.11 5.30
CA LYS A 38 7.67 -0.37 4.72
C LYS A 38 7.82 -0.75 3.26
N LYS A 39 8.50 0.09 2.47
CA LYS A 39 8.73 -0.18 1.05
C LYS A 39 9.59 -1.43 0.84
N ASN A 40 10.62 -1.64 1.66
CA ASN A 40 11.43 -2.86 1.61
C ASN A 40 10.63 -4.12 1.96
N ALA A 41 9.73 -4.04 2.96
CA ALA A 41 8.82 -5.13 3.27
C ALA A 41 7.90 -5.45 2.09
N CYS A 42 7.35 -4.42 1.43
CA CYS A 42 6.56 -4.57 0.21
C CYS A 42 7.32 -5.25 -0.93
N TYR A 43 8.60 -4.92 -1.14
CA TYR A 43 9.41 -5.64 -2.12
C TYR A 43 9.58 -7.11 -1.77
N SER A 44 9.80 -7.45 -0.50
CA SER A 44 9.88 -8.85 -0.05
C SER A 44 8.56 -9.59 -0.29
N ASP A 45 7.43 -8.95 -0.01
CA ASP A 45 6.11 -9.53 -0.23
C ASP A 45 5.82 -9.72 -1.72
N ILE A 46 6.23 -8.80 -2.59
CA ILE A 46 6.13 -8.97 -4.04
C ILE A 46 6.99 -10.17 -4.48
N GLU A 47 8.23 -10.28 -3.99
CA GLU A 47 9.10 -11.40 -4.32
C GLU A 47 8.60 -12.76 -3.85
N SER A 48 7.79 -12.80 -2.78
CA SER A 48 7.12 -14.04 -2.36
C SER A 48 6.11 -14.58 -3.38
N GLY A 49 5.66 -13.75 -4.34
CA GLY A 49 4.67 -14.12 -5.35
C GLY A 49 3.21 -13.85 -4.98
N MET A 50 2.94 -13.33 -3.78
CA MET A 50 1.58 -13.02 -3.30
C MET A 50 0.89 -11.89 -4.09
N TRP A 51 1.64 -11.07 -4.82
CA TRP A 51 1.14 -9.93 -5.59
C TRP A 51 0.86 -10.25 -7.07
N GLY A 52 0.97 -11.52 -7.47
CA GLY A 52 0.76 -11.97 -8.85
C GLY A 52 1.94 -11.71 -9.78
N TRP A 53 1.92 -12.35 -10.95
CA TRP A 53 3.05 -12.32 -11.91
C TRP A 53 3.31 -10.93 -12.47
N LYS A 54 2.27 -10.09 -12.59
CA LYS A 54 2.38 -8.73 -13.13
C LYS A 54 3.35 -7.86 -12.31
N CYS A 55 3.32 -7.96 -10.99
CA CYS A 55 4.25 -7.20 -10.14
C CYS A 55 5.72 -7.62 -10.26
N LYS A 56 6.01 -8.66 -11.06
CA LYS A 56 7.36 -9.14 -11.38
C LYS A 56 7.70 -9.01 -12.87
N SER A 57 6.79 -8.49 -13.70
CA SER A 57 7.03 -8.42 -15.14
C SER A 57 8.10 -7.42 -15.51
N SER A 58 8.33 -6.41 -14.67
CA SER A 58 9.37 -5.41 -14.86
C SER A 58 9.72 -4.67 -13.57
N MET A 59 10.77 -3.84 -13.61
CA MET A 59 11.18 -3.03 -12.47
C MET A 59 10.15 -1.96 -12.12
N ILE A 60 9.49 -1.36 -13.13
CA ILE A 60 8.48 -0.33 -12.89
C ILE A 60 7.15 -0.92 -12.45
N GLU A 61 6.74 -2.08 -12.98
CA GLU A 61 5.55 -2.78 -12.44
C GLU A 61 5.77 -3.20 -10.99
N LYS A 62 6.98 -3.68 -10.65
CA LYS A 62 7.37 -3.94 -9.25
C LYS A 62 7.27 -2.68 -8.40
N GLU A 63 7.72 -1.53 -8.91
CA GLU A 63 7.66 -0.25 -8.22
C GLU A 63 6.21 0.23 -8.01
N ASN A 64 5.36 0.18 -9.04
CA ASN A 64 3.93 0.49 -8.94
C ASN A 64 3.24 -0.38 -7.88
N CYS A 65 3.52 -1.69 -7.87
CA CYS A 65 3.00 -2.59 -6.85
C CYS A 65 3.54 -2.27 -5.45
N ALA A 66 4.82 -1.93 -5.32
CA ALA A 66 5.41 -1.55 -4.04
C ALA A 66 4.79 -0.26 -3.50
N LEU A 67 4.52 0.73 -4.34
CA LEU A 67 3.84 1.96 -3.93
C LEU A 67 2.40 1.70 -3.47
N ARG A 68 1.64 0.87 -4.21
CA ARG A 68 0.30 0.42 -3.78
C ARG A 68 0.34 -0.32 -2.45
N CYS A 69 1.33 -1.18 -2.25
CA CYS A 69 1.54 -1.89 -1.00
C CYS A 69 1.83 -0.95 0.17
N VAL A 70 2.68 0.06 -0.03
CA VAL A 70 3.04 1.03 1.02
C VAL A 70 1.82 1.82 1.49
N SER A 71 1.02 2.31 0.55
CA SER A 71 -0.27 2.93 0.83
C SER A 71 -1.13 2.98 -0.43
N PRO A 72 -2.22 2.20 -0.51
CA PRO A 72 -3.10 2.25 -1.68
C PRO A 72 -3.75 3.63 -1.82
N VAL A 73 -4.11 4.28 -0.71
CA VAL A 73 -4.70 5.63 -0.69
C VAL A 73 -3.79 6.67 -1.35
N CYS A 74 -2.51 6.68 -0.97
CA CYS A 74 -1.56 7.63 -1.54
C CYS A 74 -1.16 7.27 -2.97
N TYR A 75 -1.15 5.97 -3.31
CA TYR A 75 -0.89 5.55 -4.68
C TYR A 75 -2.01 6.02 -5.61
N ASP A 76 -3.27 5.77 -5.25
CA ASP A 76 -4.41 6.13 -6.10
C ASP A 76 -4.50 7.64 -6.30
N LEU A 77 -4.21 8.42 -5.25
CA LEU A 77 -4.19 9.89 -5.32
C LEU A 77 -3.12 10.42 -6.30
N ILE A 78 -1.91 9.88 -6.24
CA ILE A 78 -0.76 10.41 -6.97
C ILE A 78 -0.57 9.76 -8.36
N TYR A 79 -0.68 8.43 -8.40
CA TYR A 79 -0.37 7.59 -9.57
C TYR A 79 -1.59 6.85 -10.14
N GLY A 80 -2.75 6.86 -9.47
CA GLY A 80 -3.89 6.02 -9.86
C GLY A 80 -4.44 6.28 -11.27
N GLY A 81 -4.40 7.54 -11.72
CA GLY A 81 -4.80 7.92 -13.08
C GLY A 81 -3.69 7.83 -14.12
N ASP A 82 -2.44 7.76 -13.69
CA ASP A 82 -1.26 7.80 -14.55
C ASP A 82 -0.12 7.02 -13.85
N PRO A 83 -0.12 5.67 -13.91
CA PRO A 83 0.91 4.85 -13.27
C PRO A 83 2.30 5.15 -13.82
N LEU A 84 3.35 4.79 -13.07
CA LEU A 84 4.71 4.95 -13.56
C LEU A 84 4.95 4.11 -14.83
N GLU A 85 5.63 4.70 -15.82
CA GLU A 85 6.03 4.05 -17.07
C GLU A 85 7.50 3.59 -17.06
N GLU A 86 7.84 2.68 -17.98
CA GLU A 86 9.22 2.20 -18.14
C GLU A 86 10.20 3.33 -18.47
N GLY A 87 11.24 3.46 -17.65
CA GLY A 87 12.26 4.51 -17.80
C GLY A 87 11.87 5.86 -17.18
N GLU A 88 10.67 6.00 -16.61
CA GLU A 88 10.23 7.23 -15.97
C GLU A 88 10.98 7.48 -14.65
N LYS A 89 11.34 8.76 -14.42
CA LYS A 89 11.84 9.24 -13.13
C LYS A 89 11.03 10.46 -12.70
N ASP A 90 10.01 10.21 -11.90
CA ASP A 90 9.16 11.28 -11.37
C ASP A 90 9.55 11.68 -9.95
N TYR A 91 10.40 12.70 -9.84
CA TYR A 91 10.81 13.24 -8.54
C TYR A 91 9.69 14.03 -7.86
N VAL A 92 8.84 14.73 -8.61
CA VAL A 92 7.79 15.60 -8.06
C VAL A 92 6.72 14.74 -7.39
N ARG A 93 6.15 13.77 -8.13
CA ARG A 93 5.17 12.82 -7.61
C ARG A 93 5.75 11.95 -6.49
N SER A 94 7.05 11.66 -6.53
CA SER A 94 7.72 10.96 -5.41
C SER A 94 7.69 11.77 -4.11
N GLN A 95 7.86 13.11 -4.19
CA GLN A 95 7.71 13.99 -3.03
C GLN A 95 6.24 14.11 -2.60
N GLU A 96 5.32 14.24 -3.53
CA GLU A 96 3.87 14.26 -3.24
C GLU A 96 3.41 12.98 -2.54
N PHE A 97 3.91 11.82 -2.96
CA PHE A 97 3.61 10.55 -2.33
C PHE A 97 4.13 10.49 -0.89
N LYS A 98 5.35 10.98 -0.63
CA LYS A 98 5.87 11.09 0.75
C LYS A 98 5.07 12.08 1.59
N TYR A 99 4.70 13.21 1.01
CA TYR A 99 3.87 14.21 1.68
C TYR A 99 2.47 13.67 2.01
N CYS A 100 1.89 12.87 1.11
CA CYS A 100 0.66 12.13 1.36
C CYS A 100 0.79 11.21 2.58
N LEU A 101 1.85 10.39 2.63
CA LEU A 101 2.09 9.48 3.77
C LEU A 101 2.25 10.25 5.08
N HIS A 102 2.91 11.40 5.06
CA HIS A 102 3.07 12.28 6.21
C HIS A 102 1.70 12.77 6.72
N LYS A 103 0.88 13.38 5.87
CA LYS A 103 -0.46 13.83 6.24
C LYS A 103 -1.36 12.69 6.72
N LEU A 104 -1.34 11.57 6.00
CA LEU A 104 -2.09 10.37 6.34
C LEU A 104 -1.71 9.84 7.73
N SER A 105 -0.42 9.86 8.08
CA SER A 105 0.04 9.48 9.42
C SER A 105 -0.47 10.42 10.51
N LEU A 106 -0.55 11.72 10.23
CA LEU A 106 -1.10 12.70 11.18
C LEU A 106 -2.64 12.68 11.27
N GLY A 107 -3.32 11.92 10.40
CA GLY A 107 -4.77 11.95 10.30
C GLY A 107 -5.30 13.25 9.68
N GLU A 108 -4.46 13.96 8.93
CA GLU A 108 -4.83 15.20 8.25
C GLU A 108 -5.56 14.92 6.91
N SER A 109 -6.29 15.93 6.41
CA SER A 109 -6.87 15.85 5.07
C SER A 109 -5.79 15.77 3.99
N LEU A 110 -6.05 14.94 2.98
CA LEU A 110 -5.17 14.77 1.80
C LEU A 110 -5.47 15.78 0.68
N ASP A 111 -6.39 16.73 0.91
CA ASP A 111 -6.70 17.78 -0.04
C ASP A 111 -5.46 18.63 -0.35
N GLY A 112 -5.27 18.93 -1.63
CA GLY A 112 -4.15 19.72 -2.14
C GLY A 112 -2.78 19.03 -2.09
N VAL A 113 -2.70 17.73 -1.79
CA VAL A 113 -1.42 17.00 -1.82
C VAL A 113 -0.90 16.81 -3.25
N LYS A 114 -1.79 16.48 -4.20
CA LYS A 114 -1.45 16.40 -5.63
C LYS A 114 -1.30 17.81 -6.20
N GLY A 115 -0.17 18.08 -6.86
CA GLY A 115 0.21 19.40 -7.35
C GLY A 115 0.88 20.31 -6.32
N ALA A 116 1.17 19.82 -5.10
CA ALA A 116 1.74 20.65 -4.03
C ALA A 116 3.17 21.13 -4.33
N PHE A 117 3.88 20.45 -5.23
CA PHE A 117 5.29 20.72 -5.57
C PHE A 117 5.51 21.01 -7.06
N ALA A 118 4.43 21.35 -7.79
CA ALA A 118 4.46 21.69 -9.20
C ALA A 118 4.66 23.20 -9.45
#